data_AF-A0A919ZJT8-F1
#
_entry.id   AF-A0A919ZJT8-F1
#
_cell.length_a   1.000
_cell.length_b   1.000
_cell.length_c   1.000
_cell.angle_alpha   90.00
_cell.angle_beta   90.00
_cell.angle_gamma   90.00
#
_symmetry.space_group_name_H-M   'P 1'
#
loop_
_entity.id
_entity.type
_entity.pdbx_description
1 polymer ?
#
loop_
_entity_poly.entity_id
_entity_poly.type
_entity_poly.pdbx_seq_one_letter_code
_entity_poly.pdbx_strand_id
1 'polypeptide(L)'
;MSMSLLLSGCEEPIPGLTKSKIHRDTINHSTRFHHYELGDTEHAIFYKPVSPDLLLEKYAILRPGRQIQFSSKDMPFEVEKEEAFLVQYGSKESPSYQVQLNYYGQADDYGHYGDLFYKINMMEVKEDPFQSYIPHHDGDQDYLLNRVDVSTDEAGTTFYHFIQTTDSSYAYSSYVENEMGDVIVLTTAADEIMFYKNGFMVEIGYLTPSRYNDPERVPNETVIAEMLATAQKLAKQL
;
A
#
# COMPACT_ATOMS: atom_id res chain seq x y z
N MET A 1 42.21 -23.84 26.22
CA MET A 1 40.87 -23.25 26.41
C MET A 1 40.62 -22.32 25.24
N SER A 2 39.76 -22.74 24.30
CA SER A 2 39.36 -21.92 23.16
C SER A 2 38.19 -21.04 23.60
N MET A 3 38.35 -19.73 23.50
CA MET A 3 37.33 -18.74 23.84
C MET A 3 36.56 -18.44 22.57
N SER A 4 35.44 -19.11 22.37
CA SER A 4 34.50 -18.79 21.29
C SER A 4 33.89 -17.42 21.57
N LEU A 5 34.31 -16.41 20.82
CA LEU A 5 33.53 -15.18 20.66
C LEU A 5 32.28 -15.52 19.85
N LEU A 6 31.15 -15.65 20.55
CA LEU A 6 29.83 -15.54 19.96
C LEU A 6 29.68 -14.10 19.47
N LEU A 7 29.98 -13.84 18.20
CA LEU A 7 29.54 -12.66 17.49
C LEU A 7 28.03 -12.80 17.27
N SER A 8 27.23 -12.51 18.31
CA SER A 8 25.82 -12.18 18.11
C SER A 8 25.79 -10.81 17.44
N GLY A 9 25.70 -10.78 16.12
CA GLY A 9 25.44 -9.57 15.37
C GLY A 9 24.07 -9.03 15.78
N CYS A 10 24.05 -8.04 16.68
CA CYS A 10 22.87 -7.21 16.86
C CYS A 10 22.64 -6.49 15.52
N GLU A 11 21.62 -6.91 14.77
CA GLU A 11 20.98 -5.99 13.84
C GLU A 11 20.45 -4.82 14.69
N GLU A 12 21.03 -3.64 14.52
CA GLU A 12 20.53 -2.45 15.20
C GLU A 12 19.11 -2.17 14.69
N PRO A 13 18.10 -2.13 15.59
CA PRO A 13 16.75 -1.76 15.20
C PRO A 13 16.74 -0.30 14.73
N ILE A 14 15.93 0.00 13.72
CA ILE A 14 15.69 1.37 13.27
C ILE A 14 15.19 2.18 14.49
N PRO A 15 15.90 3.26 14.91
CA PRO A 15 15.59 3.94 16.16
C PRO A 15 14.16 4.46 16.20
N GLY A 16 13.36 4.01 17.17
CA GLY A 16 11.95 4.40 17.31
C GLY A 16 10.96 3.43 16.66
N LEU A 17 11.43 2.35 16.02
CA LEU A 17 10.59 1.26 15.55
C LEU A 17 10.87 -0.03 16.33
N THR A 18 9.80 -0.79 16.58
CA THR A 18 9.87 -2.09 17.26
C THR A 18 9.60 -3.19 16.25
N LYS A 19 10.48 -4.19 16.15
CA LYS A 19 10.26 -5.36 15.28
C LYS A 19 9.02 -6.13 15.75
N SER A 20 8.23 -6.62 14.80
CA SER A 20 7.07 -7.47 15.04
C SER A 20 7.31 -8.89 14.54
N LYS A 21 6.57 -9.86 15.09
CA LYS A 21 6.47 -11.19 14.50
C LYS A 21 5.43 -11.15 13.37
N ILE A 22 5.67 -11.93 12.32
CA ILE A 22 4.70 -12.13 11.24
C ILE A 22 4.34 -13.61 11.14
N HIS A 23 3.05 -13.88 10.94
CA HIS A 23 2.56 -15.19 10.52
C HIS A 23 2.64 -15.25 8.98
N ARG A 24 3.55 -16.09 8.47
CA ARG A 24 4.15 -16.00 7.11
C ARG A 24 3.33 -16.65 5.98
N ASP A 25 2.03 -16.42 5.94
CA ASP A 25 1.22 -16.99 4.87
C ASP A 25 1.14 -15.97 3.71
N THR A 26 2.24 -15.86 2.96
CA THR A 26 2.43 -15.06 1.71
C THR A 26 2.27 -13.54 1.78
N ILE A 27 3.37 -12.82 1.50
CA ILE A 27 3.40 -11.36 1.28
C ILE A 27 3.06 -11.09 -0.20
N ASN A 28 1.79 -11.16 -0.58
CA ASN A 28 1.33 -10.83 -1.94
C ASN A 28 0.33 -9.67 -1.84
N HIS A 29 0.75 -8.46 -2.20
CA HIS A 29 -0.02 -7.22 -2.04
C HIS A 29 -1.16 -7.05 -3.06
N SER A 30 -0.93 -7.45 -4.31
CA SER A 30 -1.97 -7.53 -5.34
C SER A 30 -1.84 -8.81 -6.15
N THR A 31 -2.99 -9.32 -6.59
CA THR A 31 -3.09 -10.48 -7.49
C THR A 31 -2.72 -10.15 -8.93
N ARG A 32 -2.61 -8.86 -9.29
CA ARG A 32 -2.29 -8.45 -10.67
C ARG A 32 -0.82 -8.50 -11.00
N PHE A 33 0.02 -8.29 -10.00
CA PHE A 33 1.43 -8.11 -10.22
C PHE A 33 2.25 -8.92 -9.23
N HIS A 34 2.38 -10.19 -9.57
CA HIS A 34 3.25 -11.14 -8.87
C HIS A 34 4.75 -10.98 -9.22
N HIS A 35 5.11 -9.99 -10.05
CA HIS A 35 6.41 -9.90 -10.73
C HIS A 35 7.28 -8.73 -10.27
N TYR A 36 7.15 -8.32 -9.00
CA TYR A 36 8.08 -7.33 -8.44
C TYR A 36 9.06 -8.06 -7.54
N GLU A 37 10.34 -8.01 -7.88
CA GLU A 37 11.40 -8.43 -6.97
C GLU A 37 11.44 -7.44 -5.80
N LEU A 38 10.63 -7.69 -4.77
CA LEU A 38 10.70 -6.99 -3.48
C LEU A 38 12.02 -7.27 -2.73
N GLY A 39 12.97 -7.96 -3.38
CA GLY A 39 14.20 -8.45 -2.79
C GLY A 39 13.98 -9.78 -2.06
N ASP A 40 14.80 -10.03 -1.04
CA ASP A 40 14.71 -11.22 -0.21
C ASP A 40 13.49 -11.12 0.72
N THR A 41 12.39 -11.75 0.32
CA THR A 41 11.16 -11.84 1.10
C THR A 41 11.23 -12.90 2.20
N GLU A 42 12.16 -13.86 2.12
CA GLU A 42 12.38 -14.87 3.15
C GLU A 42 12.99 -14.28 4.43
N HIS A 43 13.71 -13.17 4.32
CA HIS A 43 14.35 -12.48 5.45
C HIS A 43 13.76 -11.10 5.74
N ALA A 44 12.55 -10.82 5.22
CA ALA A 44 11.86 -9.55 5.48
C ALA A 44 11.66 -9.29 6.99
N ILE A 45 11.94 -8.05 7.40
CA ILE A 45 11.76 -7.56 8.77
C ILE A 45 10.52 -6.67 8.82
N PHE A 46 9.58 -7.05 9.68
CA PHE A 46 8.35 -6.30 9.94
C PHE A 46 8.48 -5.46 11.19
N TYR A 47 7.92 -4.26 11.16
CA TYR A 47 7.84 -3.37 12.31
C TYR A 47 6.39 -3.22 12.77
N LYS A 48 6.20 -2.99 14.07
CA LYS A 48 4.90 -2.63 14.64
C LYS A 48 4.39 -1.32 14.04
N PRO A 49 3.06 -1.14 13.93
CA PRO A 49 2.49 0.09 13.39
C PRO A 49 2.89 1.31 14.21
N VAL A 50 3.09 2.42 13.53
CA VAL A 50 3.31 3.76 14.11
C VAL A 50 2.38 4.76 13.44
N SER A 51 2.37 6.03 13.86
CA SER A 51 1.60 7.05 13.12
C SER A 51 2.22 7.32 11.75
N PRO A 52 1.40 7.62 10.71
CA PRO A 52 1.89 8.05 9.40
C PRO A 52 2.88 9.22 9.48
N ASP A 53 2.58 10.23 10.29
CA ASP A 53 3.46 11.40 10.49
C ASP A 53 4.85 11.00 11.00
N LEU A 54 4.92 10.10 11.98
CA LEU A 54 6.21 9.61 12.50
C LEU A 54 7.00 8.93 11.38
N LEU A 55 6.33 8.10 10.58
CA LEU A 55 6.98 7.33 9.52
C LEU A 55 7.49 8.26 8.40
N LEU A 56 6.66 9.18 7.93
CA LEU A 56 6.96 10.10 6.84
C LEU A 56 7.96 11.20 7.23
N GLU A 57 7.94 11.70 8.48
CA GLU A 57 8.84 12.75 8.95
C GLU A 57 10.21 12.21 9.34
N LYS A 58 10.25 11.20 10.22
CA LYS A 58 11.52 10.74 10.82
C LYS A 58 12.27 9.77 9.93
N TYR A 59 11.55 9.09 9.06
CA TYR A 59 12.11 8.04 8.26
C TYR A 59 11.78 8.36 6.81
N ALA A 60 12.48 9.37 6.27
CA ALA A 60 12.62 9.72 4.85
C ALA A 60 13.25 8.55 4.05
N ILE A 61 12.69 7.37 4.25
CA ILE A 61 13.05 6.05 3.74
C ILE A 61 12.77 6.01 2.24
N LEU A 62 12.01 6.97 1.70
CA LEU A 62 11.79 7.17 0.26
C LEU A 62 12.78 8.20 -0.36
N ARG A 63 13.99 8.30 0.22
CA ARG A 63 15.16 9.15 -0.10
C ARG A 63 15.36 10.38 0.81
N PRO A 64 16.59 10.61 1.32
CA PRO A 64 16.92 11.82 2.06
C PRO A 64 16.61 13.10 1.26
N GLY A 65 15.88 14.03 1.87
CA GLY A 65 15.56 15.34 1.28
C GLY A 65 14.21 15.43 0.55
N ARG A 66 13.42 14.35 0.49
CA ARG A 66 12.01 14.40 0.10
C ARG A 66 11.12 14.25 1.33
N GLN A 67 10.24 15.23 1.53
CA GLN A 67 9.22 15.19 2.57
C GLN A 67 7.86 15.00 1.88
N ILE A 68 7.28 13.81 2.02
CA ILE A 68 5.91 13.57 1.61
C ILE A 68 5.00 14.18 2.68
N GLN A 69 4.23 15.18 2.29
CA GLN A 69 3.18 15.81 3.08
C GLN A 69 1.83 15.19 2.67
N PHE A 70 1.53 14.05 3.26
CA PHE A 70 0.30 13.31 3.03
C PHE A 70 -0.27 12.86 4.37
N SER A 71 -1.56 13.15 4.59
CA SER A 71 -2.20 13.05 5.90
C SER A 71 -3.67 12.65 5.78
N SER A 72 -4.30 12.38 6.92
CA SER A 72 -5.75 12.15 7.00
C SER A 72 -6.62 13.26 6.40
N LYS A 73 -6.12 14.51 6.33
CA LYS A 73 -6.84 15.64 5.70
C LYS A 73 -6.95 15.54 4.18
N ASP A 74 -6.17 14.65 3.58
CA ASP A 74 -6.16 14.42 2.13
C ASP A 74 -7.16 13.32 1.73
N MET A 75 -7.78 12.66 2.72
CA MET A 75 -8.76 11.61 2.47
C MET A 75 -10.10 12.22 2.06
N PRO A 76 -10.83 11.59 1.13
CA PRO A 76 -12.18 12.00 0.73
C PRO A 76 -13.26 11.61 1.75
N PHE A 77 -12.86 11.21 2.96
CA PHE A 77 -13.74 10.84 4.06
C PHE A 77 -13.11 11.22 5.41
N GLU A 78 -13.93 11.28 6.46
CA GLU A 78 -13.46 11.50 7.83
C GLU A 78 -12.69 10.27 8.33
N VAL A 79 -11.44 10.49 8.76
CA VAL A 79 -10.55 9.43 9.26
C VAL A 79 -10.67 9.33 10.78
N GLU A 80 -11.06 8.16 11.29
CA GLU A 80 -11.10 7.87 12.73
C GLU A 80 -9.83 7.16 13.22
N LYS A 81 -9.18 6.39 12.34
CA LYS A 81 -7.94 5.68 12.66
C LYS A 81 -6.95 5.78 11.51
N GLU A 82 -5.69 6.05 11.86
CA GLU A 82 -4.57 6.01 10.94
C GLU A 82 -3.40 5.25 11.56
N GLU A 83 -2.70 4.50 10.72
CA GLU A 83 -1.54 3.71 11.12
C GLU A 83 -0.61 3.52 9.92
N ALA A 84 0.67 3.31 10.18
CA ALA A 84 1.66 3.10 9.15
C ALA A 84 2.59 1.94 9.50
N PHE A 85 2.88 1.12 8.50
CA PHE A 85 3.77 -0.02 8.61
C PHE A 85 5.03 0.23 7.78
N LEU A 86 6.16 -0.23 8.33
CA LEU A 86 7.40 -0.33 7.59
C LEU A 86 7.75 -1.82 7.45
N VAL A 87 8.16 -2.19 6.24
CA VAL A 87 8.79 -3.48 5.97
C VAL A 87 10.15 -3.22 5.35
N GLN A 88 11.16 -3.91 5.86
CA GLN A 88 12.50 -3.89 5.31
C GLN A 88 12.78 -5.24 4.65
N TYR A 89 13.22 -5.21 3.40
CA TYR A 89 13.66 -6.36 2.63
C TYR A 89 15.16 -6.29 2.33
N GLY A 90 15.74 -7.40 1.88
CA GLY A 90 17.13 -7.47 1.45
C GLY A 90 18.16 -7.47 2.60
N SER A 91 19.43 -7.39 2.22
CA SER A 91 20.57 -7.43 3.16
C SER A 91 20.76 -6.11 3.91
N LYS A 92 21.50 -6.15 5.02
CA LYS A 92 21.88 -4.95 5.80
C LYS A 92 22.66 -3.92 4.97
N GLU A 93 23.42 -4.36 3.97
CA GLU A 93 24.26 -3.52 3.11
C GLU A 93 23.48 -2.82 1.99
N SER A 94 22.31 -3.35 1.63
CA SER A 94 21.46 -2.83 0.57
C SER A 94 20.00 -3.13 0.88
N PRO A 95 19.43 -2.53 1.94
CA PRO A 95 18.04 -2.72 2.28
C PRO A 95 17.15 -2.04 1.24
N SER A 96 16.01 -2.65 0.94
CA SER A 96 14.89 -2.00 0.27
C SER A 96 13.73 -1.89 1.24
N TYR A 97 12.90 -0.88 1.06
CA TYR A 97 11.82 -0.59 1.99
C TYR A 97 10.47 -0.51 1.31
N GLN A 98 9.46 -0.94 2.07
CA GLN A 98 8.06 -0.70 1.76
C GLN A 98 7.41 0.04 2.94
N VAL A 99 6.67 1.08 2.59
CA VAL A 99 5.81 1.82 3.52
C VAL A 99 4.37 1.54 3.16
N GLN A 100 3.56 1.15 4.16
CA GLN A 100 2.12 1.09 4.02
C GLN A 100 1.48 2.14 4.93
N LEU A 101 0.70 3.07 4.36
CA LEU A 101 -0.14 4.00 5.10
C LEU A 101 -1.58 3.50 5.07
N ASN A 102 -2.23 3.42 6.22
CA ASN A 102 -3.63 3.03 6.33
C ASN A 102 -4.43 4.18 6.92
N TYR A 103 -5.51 4.56 6.24
CA TYR A 103 -6.51 5.48 6.73
C TYR A 103 -7.86 4.76 6.75
N TYR A 104 -8.49 4.70 7.92
CA TYR A 104 -9.78 4.07 8.10
C TYR A 104 -10.82 5.12 8.47
N GLY A 105 -12.00 4.99 7.87
CA GLY A 105 -13.16 5.76 8.28
C GLY A 105 -13.78 5.21 9.55
N GLN A 106 -15.07 5.50 9.73
CA GLN A 106 -15.80 5.12 10.94
C GLN A 106 -15.82 3.60 11.16
N ALA A 107 -15.57 3.18 12.41
CA ALA A 107 -15.71 1.78 12.80
C ALA A 107 -17.18 1.32 12.80
N ASP A 108 -17.40 0.01 12.64
CA ASP A 108 -18.73 -0.58 12.85
C ASP A 108 -19.15 -0.52 14.33
N ASP A 109 -20.39 -0.93 14.63
CA ASP A 109 -20.93 -0.96 16.00
C ASP A 109 -20.15 -1.87 16.96
N TYR A 110 -19.29 -2.74 16.43
CA TYR A 110 -18.43 -3.66 17.18
C TYR A 110 -16.98 -3.16 17.30
N GLY A 111 -16.67 -1.98 16.77
CA GLY A 111 -15.34 -1.38 16.79
C GLY A 111 -14.38 -1.94 15.74
N HIS A 112 -14.88 -2.65 14.73
CA HIS A 112 -14.07 -3.12 13.61
C HIS A 112 -13.93 -2.04 12.53
N TYR A 113 -12.71 -1.92 12.03
CA TYR A 113 -12.38 -1.07 10.88
C TYR A 113 -12.23 -1.94 9.64
N GLY A 114 -12.75 -1.51 8.50
CA GLY A 114 -12.63 -2.27 7.24
C GLY A 114 -13.65 -1.95 6.17
N ASP A 115 -14.78 -1.36 6.53
CA ASP A 115 -15.86 -1.03 5.58
C ASP A 115 -15.63 0.29 4.81
N LEU A 116 -14.75 1.14 5.34
CA LEU A 116 -14.30 2.38 4.73
C LEU A 116 -12.80 2.55 4.97
N PHE A 117 -12.00 2.49 3.90
CA PHE A 117 -10.55 2.69 4.00
C PHE A 117 -9.92 3.23 2.73
N TYR A 118 -8.72 3.77 2.92
CA TYR A 118 -7.77 4.12 1.87
C TYR A 118 -6.39 3.70 2.35
N LYS A 119 -5.78 2.75 1.64
CA LYS A 119 -4.51 2.13 2.02
C LYS A 119 -3.51 2.35 0.89
N ILE A 120 -2.30 2.78 1.24
CA ILE A 120 -1.27 3.19 0.28
C ILE A 120 -0.02 2.37 0.57
N ASN A 121 0.33 1.47 -0.34
CA ASN A 121 1.63 0.80 -0.37
C ASN A 121 2.58 1.58 -1.28
N MET A 122 3.72 1.99 -0.75
CA MET A 122 4.81 2.59 -1.50
C MET A 122 6.03 1.68 -1.39
N MET A 123 6.47 1.17 -2.53
CA MET A 123 7.54 0.18 -2.64
C MET A 123 8.68 0.72 -3.49
N GLU A 124 9.91 0.62 -2.99
CA GLU A 124 11.10 0.88 -3.80
C GLU A 124 11.29 -0.21 -4.85
N VAL A 125 11.30 0.17 -6.12
CA VAL A 125 11.54 -0.75 -7.23
C VAL A 125 12.61 -0.19 -8.17
N LYS A 126 13.51 -1.05 -8.64
CA LYS A 126 14.65 -0.65 -9.48
C LYS A 126 14.21 -0.22 -10.88
N GLU A 127 13.17 -0.86 -11.39
CA GLU A 127 12.67 -0.67 -12.76
C GLU A 127 11.17 -0.38 -12.71
N ASP A 128 10.68 0.40 -13.68
CA ASP A 128 9.26 0.64 -13.85
C ASP A 128 8.59 -0.69 -14.20
N PRO A 129 7.72 -1.20 -13.33
CA PRO A 129 7.31 -2.56 -13.49
C PRO A 129 6.03 -2.68 -14.35
N PHE A 130 5.59 -1.56 -14.93
CA PHE A 130 4.57 -1.49 -15.98
C PHE A 130 5.19 -1.46 -17.38
N GLN A 131 6.53 -1.45 -17.54
CA GLN A 131 7.18 -1.34 -18.86
C GLN A 131 6.76 -2.42 -19.87
N SER A 132 6.53 -3.64 -19.40
CA SER A 132 6.08 -4.76 -20.22
C SER A 132 4.57 -4.97 -20.18
N TYR A 133 3.85 -4.13 -19.44
CA TYR A 133 2.39 -4.21 -19.35
C TYR A 133 1.79 -3.65 -20.64
N ILE A 134 0.99 -4.45 -21.32
CA ILE A 134 0.19 -3.95 -22.45
C ILE A 134 -0.92 -3.11 -21.81
N PRO A 135 -0.96 -1.78 -22.05
CA PRO A 135 -1.97 -0.94 -21.43
C PRO A 135 -3.35 -1.45 -21.81
N HIS A 136 -4.23 -1.62 -20.84
CA HIS A 136 -5.66 -1.63 -21.11
C HIS A 136 -6.02 -0.31 -21.79
N HIS A 137 -6.92 -0.34 -22.77
CA HIS A 137 -7.54 0.89 -23.23
C HIS A 137 -8.43 1.43 -22.11
N ASP A 138 -8.54 2.75 -22.00
CA ASP A 138 -9.41 3.39 -21.02
C ASP A 138 -10.85 2.88 -21.17
N GLY A 139 -11.44 2.42 -20.06
CA GLY A 139 -12.77 1.80 -20.02
C GLY A 139 -12.81 0.32 -20.43
N ASP A 140 -11.66 -0.33 -20.69
CA ASP A 140 -11.61 -1.77 -20.96
C ASP A 140 -12.04 -2.59 -19.74
N GLN A 141 -12.41 -3.85 -20.02
CA GLN A 141 -12.57 -4.86 -18.99
C GLN A 141 -11.33 -5.74 -18.90
N ASP A 142 -10.91 -6.04 -17.68
CA ASP A 142 -9.90 -7.06 -17.44
C ASP A 142 -10.47 -8.50 -17.48
N TYR A 143 -9.63 -9.49 -17.22
CA TYR A 143 -9.99 -10.90 -17.24
C TYR A 143 -11.00 -11.32 -16.15
N LEU A 144 -11.24 -10.47 -15.13
CA LEU A 144 -12.28 -10.64 -14.11
C LEU A 144 -13.50 -9.74 -14.37
N LEU A 145 -13.61 -9.15 -15.57
CA LEU A 145 -14.71 -8.29 -16.04
C LEU A 145 -14.82 -6.93 -15.34
N ASN A 146 -13.79 -6.51 -14.62
CA ASN A 146 -13.78 -5.22 -13.94
C ASN A 146 -13.29 -4.12 -14.87
N ARG A 147 -13.75 -2.90 -14.63
CA ARG A 147 -13.40 -1.73 -15.44
C ARG A 147 -11.97 -1.32 -15.11
N VAL A 148 -11.21 -0.99 -16.16
CA VAL A 148 -9.88 -0.43 -16.05
C VAL A 148 -9.87 0.95 -16.69
N ASP A 149 -9.70 1.97 -15.86
CA ASP A 149 -9.50 3.33 -16.33
C ASP A 149 -8.02 3.64 -16.37
N VAL A 150 -7.57 4.28 -17.45
CA VAL A 150 -6.16 4.61 -17.66
C VAL A 150 -6.04 6.11 -17.93
N SER A 151 -5.29 6.79 -17.08
CA SER A 151 -5.05 8.23 -17.22
C SER A 151 -3.57 8.56 -17.07
N THR A 152 -3.12 9.63 -17.71
CA THR A 152 -1.75 10.13 -17.57
C THR A 152 -1.79 11.58 -17.15
N ASP A 153 -1.05 11.94 -16.09
CA ASP A 153 -0.95 13.33 -15.65
C ASP A 153 -0.02 14.17 -16.54
N GLU A 154 0.01 15.48 -16.32
CA GLU A 154 0.87 16.43 -17.06
C GLU A 154 2.37 16.12 -16.90
N ALA A 155 2.77 15.41 -15.84
CA ALA A 155 4.14 15.00 -15.59
C ALA A 155 4.51 13.67 -16.27
N GLY A 156 3.57 13.04 -16.99
CA GLY A 156 3.76 11.76 -17.67
C GLY A 156 3.58 10.53 -16.78
N THR A 157 3.05 10.70 -15.56
CA THR A 157 2.73 9.59 -14.65
C THR A 157 1.46 8.91 -15.13
N THR A 158 1.52 7.62 -15.44
CA THR A 158 0.34 6.84 -15.83
C THR A 158 -0.26 6.15 -14.62
N PHE A 159 -1.57 6.29 -14.46
CA PHE A 159 -2.39 5.70 -13.41
C PHE A 159 -3.28 4.62 -14.02
N TYR A 160 -3.20 3.43 -13.46
CA TYR A 160 -4.09 2.31 -13.76
C TYR A 160 -5.10 2.20 -12.62
N HIS A 161 -6.37 2.44 -12.92
CA HIS A 161 -7.44 2.42 -11.94
C HIS A 161 -8.37 1.24 -12.22
N PHE A 162 -8.26 0.24 -11.36
CA PHE A 162 -9.00 -1.00 -11.40
C PHE A 162 -10.25 -0.88 -10.53
N ILE A 163 -11.40 -0.80 -11.18
CA ILE A 163 -12.69 -0.54 -10.54
C ILE A 163 -13.51 -1.82 -10.58
N GLN A 164 -13.78 -2.43 -9.42
CA GLN A 164 -14.60 -3.63 -9.40
C GLN A 164 -16.04 -3.31 -9.80
N THR A 165 -16.56 -4.04 -10.77
CA THR A 165 -17.94 -3.91 -11.31
C THR A 165 -18.79 -5.15 -10.98
N THR A 166 -18.20 -6.15 -10.35
CA THR A 166 -18.82 -7.44 -10.03
C THR A 166 -18.49 -7.87 -8.60
N ASP A 167 -19.10 -8.96 -8.12
CA ASP A 167 -18.66 -9.70 -6.92
C ASP A 167 -17.27 -10.34 -7.05
N SER A 168 -16.51 -10.02 -8.12
CA SER A 168 -15.22 -10.66 -8.36
C SER A 168 -14.21 -10.42 -7.24
N SER A 169 -13.34 -11.41 -7.11
CA SER A 169 -12.37 -11.59 -6.05
C SER A 169 -11.10 -10.77 -6.24
N TYR A 170 -11.20 -9.44 -6.45
CA TYR A 170 -9.99 -8.65 -6.21
C TYR A 170 -9.63 -8.72 -4.75
N ALA A 171 -8.36 -9.00 -4.53
CA ALA A 171 -7.77 -9.32 -3.26
C ALA A 171 -6.63 -8.31 -3.09
N TYR A 172 -6.94 -7.21 -2.43
CA TYR A 172 -5.97 -6.25 -1.95
C TYR A 172 -5.46 -6.72 -0.60
N SER A 173 -4.17 -7.02 -0.52
CA SER A 173 -3.56 -7.46 0.73
C SER A 173 -2.80 -6.34 1.40
N SER A 174 -3.04 -6.19 2.69
CA SER A 174 -2.47 -5.12 3.50
C SER A 174 -2.05 -5.64 4.87
N TYR A 175 -1.03 -5.01 5.44
CA TYR A 175 -0.63 -5.26 6.81
C TYR A 175 -1.65 -4.66 7.78
N VAL A 176 -1.98 -5.44 8.80
CA VAL A 176 -2.78 -5.02 9.96
C VAL A 176 -2.16 -5.59 11.23
N GLU A 177 -2.34 -4.92 12.36
CA GLU A 177 -2.00 -5.49 13.67
C GLU A 177 -3.20 -6.28 14.20
N ASN A 178 -2.96 -7.52 14.62
CA ASN A 178 -4.00 -8.35 15.25
C ASN A 178 -4.16 -8.03 16.75
N GLU A 179 -5.15 -8.64 17.39
CA GLU A 179 -5.42 -8.45 18.83
C GLU A 179 -4.24 -8.81 19.75
N MET A 180 -3.34 -9.68 19.28
CA MET A 180 -2.13 -10.10 20.01
C MET A 180 -0.97 -9.11 19.83
N GLY A 181 -1.12 -8.09 18.99
CA GLY A 181 -0.07 -7.14 18.66
C GLY A 181 0.96 -7.66 17.64
N ASP A 182 0.63 -8.72 16.91
CA ASP A 182 1.44 -9.24 15.81
C ASP A 182 0.96 -8.62 14.48
N VAL A 183 1.89 -8.49 13.52
CA VAL A 183 1.54 -8.03 12.17
C VAL A 183 1.07 -9.24 11.36
N ILE A 184 -0.09 -9.12 10.72
CA ILE A 184 -0.66 -10.11 9.81
C ILE A 184 -0.98 -9.47 8.46
N VAL A 185 -1.16 -10.29 7.44
CA VAL A 185 -1.64 -9.87 6.13
C VAL A 185 -3.14 -10.12 6.07
N LEU A 186 -3.92 -9.07 5.81
CA LEU A 186 -5.35 -9.13 5.56
C LEU A 186 -5.62 -8.87 4.09
N THR A 187 -6.34 -9.79 3.46
CA THR A 187 -6.81 -9.67 2.08
C THR A 187 -8.28 -9.26 2.07
N THR A 188 -8.60 -8.21 1.31
CA THR A 188 -9.97 -7.68 1.17
C THR A 188 -10.30 -7.34 -0.27
N ALA A 189 -11.59 -7.27 -0.60
CA ALA A 189 -12.05 -6.69 -1.85
C ALA A 189 -11.93 -5.16 -1.82
N ALA A 190 -11.30 -4.61 -2.85
CA ALA A 190 -11.07 -3.17 -2.98
C ALA A 190 -11.00 -2.78 -4.46
N ASP A 191 -11.29 -1.51 -4.74
CA ASP A 191 -10.78 -0.86 -5.94
C ASP A 191 -9.28 -0.59 -5.76
N GLU A 192 -8.52 -0.62 -6.85
CA GLU A 192 -7.07 -0.44 -6.83
C GLU A 192 -6.65 0.69 -7.77
N ILE A 193 -5.80 1.60 -7.32
CA ILE A 193 -5.09 2.55 -8.18
C ILE A 193 -3.60 2.22 -8.10
N MET A 194 -2.96 2.09 -9.24
CA MET A 194 -1.54 1.78 -9.33
C MET A 194 -0.81 2.74 -10.25
N PHE A 195 0.38 3.14 -9.85
CA PHE A 195 1.26 3.94 -10.69
C PHE A 195 2.74 3.76 -10.29
N TYR A 196 3.63 4.05 -11.22
CA TYR A 196 5.07 4.09 -10.98
C TYR A 196 5.57 5.52 -11.16
N LYS A 197 6.43 5.96 -10.23
CA LYS A 197 7.09 7.27 -10.34
C LYS A 197 8.42 7.29 -9.61
N ASN A 198 9.46 7.78 -10.28
CA ASN A 198 10.77 8.10 -9.68
C ASN A 198 11.44 6.96 -8.88
N GLY A 199 11.20 5.70 -9.24
CA GLY A 199 11.73 4.53 -8.52
C GLY A 199 10.78 3.97 -7.45
N PHE A 200 9.56 4.46 -7.38
CA PHE A 200 8.53 3.95 -6.49
C PHE A 200 7.38 3.37 -7.29
N MET A 201 7.03 2.13 -6.94
CA MET A 201 5.72 1.62 -7.27
C MET A 201 4.77 1.98 -6.13
N VAL A 202 3.60 2.49 -6.50
CA VAL A 202 2.52 2.81 -5.56
C VAL A 202 1.31 1.97 -5.90
N GLU A 203 0.79 1.29 -4.89
CA GLU A 203 -0.50 0.59 -4.94
C GLU A 203 -1.43 1.21 -3.90
N ILE A 204 -2.63 1.55 -4.31
CA ILE A 204 -3.65 2.15 -3.46
C ILE A 204 -4.86 1.25 -3.50
N GLY A 205 -5.22 0.66 -2.37
CA GLY A 205 -6.48 -0.05 -2.19
C GLY A 205 -7.49 0.84 -1.47
N TYR A 206 -8.71 0.95 -1.97
CA TYR A 206 -9.76 1.67 -1.27
C TYR A 206 -11.13 0.99 -1.33
N LEU A 207 -11.94 1.27 -0.32
CA LEU A 207 -13.34 0.87 -0.24
C LEU A 207 -14.13 2.00 0.40
N THR A 208 -15.29 2.36 -0.18
CA THR A 208 -16.20 3.34 0.41
C THR A 208 -17.66 2.86 0.44
N PRO A 209 -18.46 3.23 1.45
CA PRO A 209 -19.89 2.88 1.50
C PRO A 209 -20.70 3.51 0.36
N SER A 210 -20.29 4.67 -0.14
CA SER A 210 -20.92 5.38 -1.27
C SER A 210 -20.43 4.92 -2.65
N ARG A 211 -19.66 3.83 -2.70
CA ARG A 211 -19.01 3.32 -3.91
C ARG A 211 -19.96 2.97 -5.04
N TYR A 212 -21.20 2.61 -4.72
CA TYR A 212 -22.19 2.20 -5.71
C TYR A 212 -23.47 3.01 -5.61
N ASN A 213 -24.07 3.33 -6.77
CA ASN A 213 -25.28 4.16 -6.83
C ASN A 213 -26.59 3.37 -6.63
N ASP A 214 -26.55 2.03 -6.64
CA ASP A 214 -27.74 1.16 -6.62
C ASP A 214 -27.41 -0.32 -6.29
N PRO A 215 -28.41 -1.22 -6.16
CA PRO A 215 -28.18 -2.65 -5.97
C PRO A 215 -27.50 -3.37 -7.15
N GLU A 216 -27.49 -2.74 -8.34
CA GLU A 216 -26.83 -3.27 -9.54
C GLU A 216 -25.32 -3.01 -9.52
N ARG A 217 -24.82 -2.31 -8.49
CA ARG A 217 -23.40 -2.01 -8.28
C ARG A 217 -22.78 -1.19 -9.39
N VAL A 218 -23.53 -0.20 -9.87
CA VAL A 218 -22.98 0.80 -10.78
C VAL A 218 -21.95 1.66 -10.03
N PRO A 219 -20.67 1.69 -10.44
CA PRO A 219 -19.65 2.47 -9.74
C PRO A 219 -20.00 3.95 -9.66
N ASN A 220 -19.67 4.57 -8.54
CA ASN A 220 -19.89 5.99 -8.33
C ASN A 220 -18.72 6.80 -8.89
N GLU A 221 -18.91 7.38 -10.08
CA GLU A 221 -17.90 8.17 -10.79
C GLU A 221 -17.35 9.35 -9.96
N THR A 222 -18.14 9.90 -9.03
CA THR A 222 -17.66 11.00 -8.16
C THR A 222 -16.60 10.49 -7.20
N VAL A 223 -16.87 9.35 -6.54
CA VAL A 223 -15.92 8.70 -5.63
C VAL A 223 -14.67 8.27 -6.39
N ILE A 224 -14.83 7.66 -7.56
CA ILE A 224 -13.71 7.25 -8.43
C ILE A 224 -12.80 8.45 -8.73
N ALA A 225 -13.38 9.58 -9.15
CA ALA A 225 -12.63 10.78 -9.46
C ALA A 225 -11.92 11.38 -8.23
N GLU A 226 -12.56 11.36 -7.06
CA GLU A 226 -11.96 11.82 -5.80
C GLU A 226 -10.76 10.96 -5.40
N MET A 227 -10.87 9.63 -5.50
CA MET A 227 -9.77 8.71 -5.20
C MET A 227 -8.59 8.89 -6.15
N LEU A 228 -8.88 9.04 -7.45
CA LEU A 228 -7.85 9.34 -8.45
C LEU A 228 -7.17 10.69 -8.18
N ALA A 229 -7.93 11.73 -7.81
CA ALA A 229 -7.36 13.03 -7.46
C ALA A 229 -6.43 12.95 -6.24
N THR A 230 -6.78 12.15 -5.23
CA THR A 230 -5.93 11.88 -4.06
C THR A 230 -4.64 11.13 -4.46
N ALA A 231 -4.73 10.13 -5.34
CA ALA A 231 -3.56 9.44 -5.89
C ALA A 231 -2.64 10.38 -6.69
N GLN A 232 -3.21 11.23 -7.54
CA GLN A 232 -2.47 12.24 -8.31
C GLN A 232 -1.79 13.28 -7.39
N LYS A 233 -2.44 13.65 -6.28
CA LYS A 233 -1.83 14.52 -5.27
C LYS A 233 -0.62 13.88 -4.62
N LEU A 234 -0.67 12.59 -4.29
CA LEU A 234 0.48 11.84 -3.79
C LEU A 234 1.60 11.78 -4.83
N ALA A 235 1.26 11.46 -6.08
CA ALA A 235 2.24 11.38 -7.16
C ALA A 235 3.01 12.69 -7.40
N LYS A 236 2.42 13.86 -7.13
CA LYS A 236 3.13 15.15 -7.23
C LYS A 236 4.24 15.33 -6.18
N GLN A 237 4.26 14.49 -5.15
CA GLN A 237 5.22 14.54 -4.05
C GLN A 237 6.34 13.49 -4.18
N LEU A 238 6.21 12.57 -5.16
CA LEU A 238 7.17 11.51 -5.48
C LEU A 238 8.07 11.88 -6.66
#